data_AF-A0A1S0UD67-F1
#
_entry.id   AF-A0A1S0UD67-F1
#
_cell.length_a   1.000
_cell.length_b   1.000
_cell.length_c   1.000
_cell.angle_alpha   90.00
_cell.angle_beta   90.00
_cell.angle_gamma   90.00
#
_symmetry.space_group_name_H-M   'P 1'
#
loop_
_entity.id
_entity.type
_entity.pdbx_description
1 polymer ?
#
loop_
_entity_poly.entity_id
_entity_poly.type
_entity_poly.pdbx_seq_one_letter_code
_entity_poly.pdbx_strand_id
1 'polypeptide(L)' 'MGKEYSKHLETHKEQGLYECTWPTCGKKCRTATALRQHYEKHQPKLLCEICGSFLSYKKGLGEHKKQHHGVR' A
#
# COMPACT_ATOMS: atom_id res chain seq x y z
N MET A 1 6.64 -3.95 11.99
CA MET A 1 5.25 -3.76 11.50
C MET A 1 4.30 -4.11 12.63
N GLY A 2 3.90 -3.10 13.39
CA GLY A 2 3.26 -3.25 14.70
C GLY A 2 1.76 -3.52 14.62
N LYS A 3 1.27 -4.18 15.68
CA LYS A 3 -0.11 -4.64 15.92
C LYS A 3 -1.18 -3.53 15.78
N GLU A 4 -0.75 -2.27 15.84
CA GLU A 4 -1.56 -1.06 15.69
C GLU A 4 -2.24 -0.95 14.32
N TYR A 5 -1.56 -1.41 13.26
CA TYR A 5 -2.11 -1.32 11.89
C TYR A 5 -3.25 -2.33 11.66
N SER A 6 -3.19 -3.48 12.34
CA SER A 6 -4.26 -4.47 12.27
C SER A 6 -5.55 -3.92 12.88
N LYS A 7 -5.46 -3.22 14.01
CA LYS A 7 -6.61 -2.53 14.63
C LYS A 7 -7.19 -1.44 13.73
N HIS A 8 -6.34 -0.65 13.07
CA HIS A 8 -6.81 0.32 12.08
C HIS A 8 -7.62 -0.31 10.94
N LEU A 9 -7.31 -1.55 10.55
CA LEU A 9 -8.09 -2.24 9.51
C LEU A 9 -9.42 -2.78 10.03
N GLU A 10 -9.53 -3.11 11.32
CA GLU A 10 -10.79 -3.55 11.91
C GLU A 10 -11.85 -2.45 11.94
N THR A 11 -11.46 -1.17 11.96
CA THR A 11 -12.41 -0.05 11.87
C THR A 11 -13.08 0.04 10.49
N HIS A 12 -12.53 -0.62 9.47
CA HIS A 12 -13.06 -0.66 8.10
C HIS A 12 -13.82 -1.95 7.79
N LYS A 13 -14.17 -2.73 8.82
CA LYS A 13 -14.84 -4.03 8.67
C LYS A 13 -16.36 -3.83 8.66
N GLU A 14 -16.95 -3.86 7.47
CA GLU A 14 -18.40 -3.82 7.28
C GLU A 14 -18.91 -5.20 6.83
N GLN A 15 -19.88 -5.78 7.56
CA GLN A 15 -20.45 -7.12 7.28
C GLN A 15 -19.42 -8.28 7.28
N GLY A 16 -18.29 -8.12 7.99
CA GLY A 16 -17.22 -9.11 7.99
C GLY A 16 -16.22 -8.98 6.83
N LEU A 17 -16.39 -7.99 5.97
CA LEU A 17 -15.47 -7.64 4.90
C LEU A 17 -14.76 -6.33 5.19
N TYR A 18 -13.51 -6.22 4.78
CA TYR A 18 -12.69 -5.01 4.85
C TYR A 18 -12.95 -4.17 3.60
N GLU A 19 -13.53 -2.98 3.77
CA GLU A 19 -13.84 -2.08 2.65
C GLU A 19 -12.68 -1.13 2.34
N CYS A 20 -12.47 -0.86 1.05
CA CYS A 20 -11.55 0.17 0.60
C CYS A 20 -12.15 1.56 0.84
N THR A 21 -11.44 2.38 1.61
CA THR A 21 -11.81 3.76 1.91
C THR A 21 -11.39 4.75 0.82
N TRP A 22 -10.88 4.27 -0.31
CA TRP A 22 -10.51 5.16 -1.40
C TRP A 22 -11.78 5.74 -2.02
N PRO A 23 -11.90 7.08 -2.17
CA PRO A 23 -13.17 7.74 -2.44
C PRO A 23 -13.85 7.32 -3.75
N THR A 24 -13.10 6.76 -4.71
CA THR A 24 -13.63 6.22 -5.96
C THR A 24 -13.60 4.69 -6.04
N CYS A 25 -13.29 4.00 -4.93
CA CYS A 25 -13.20 2.55 -4.89
C CYS A 25 -14.13 1.96 -3.81
N GLY A 26 -15.18 1.25 -4.23
CA GLY A 26 -16.08 0.51 -3.33
C GLY A 26 -15.67 -0.95 -3.10
N LYS A 27 -14.39 -1.30 -3.22
CA LYS A 27 -13.97 -2.71 -3.19
C LYS A 27 -13.96 -3.28 -1.77
N LYS A 28 -14.67 -4.39 -1.56
CA LYS A 28 -14.68 -5.15 -0.30
C LYS A 28 -13.80 -6.40 -0.39
N CYS A 29 -13.01 -6.66 0.65
CA CYS A 29 -12.05 -7.77 0.74
C CYS A 29 -12.34 -8.64 1.96
N ARG A 30 -12.13 -9.96 1.85
CA ARG A 30 -12.40 -10.89 2.98
C ARG A 30 -11.36 -10.83 4.10
N THR A 31 -10.18 -10.26 3.84
CA THR A 31 -9.08 -10.20 4.81
C THR A 31 -8.40 -8.84 4.80
N ALA A 32 -7.89 -8.44 5.97
CA ALA A 32 -7.13 -7.22 6.18
C ALA A 32 -5.89 -7.15 5.26
N THR A 33 -5.20 -8.27 5.08
CA THR A 33 -4.03 -8.39 4.20
C THR A 33 -4.37 -8.17 2.73
N ALA A 34 -5.52 -8.66 2.27
CA ALA A 34 -5.98 -8.46 0.90
C ALA A 34 -6.38 -6.99 0.67
N LEU A 35 -7.06 -6.36 1.64
CA LEU A 35 -7.37 -4.94 1.56
C LEU A 35 -6.08 -4.10 1.49
N ARG A 36 -5.07 -4.42 2.30
CA ARG A 36 -3.78 -3.72 2.27
C ARG A 36 -3.12 -3.78 0.89
N GLN A 37 -2.97 -4.99 0.32
CA GLN A 37 -2.38 -5.16 -1.02
C GLN A 37 -3.20 -4.45 -2.11
N HIS A 38 -4.52 -4.42 -1.96
CA HIS A 38 -5.38 -3.66 -2.85
C HIS A 38 -5.15 -2.15 -2.73
N TYR A 39 -5.09 -1.62 -1.51
CA TYR A 39 -4.91 -0.19 -1.24
C TYR A 39 -3.56 0.32 -1.77
N GLU A 40 -2.53 -0.52 -1.78
CA GLU A 40 -1.24 -0.17 -2.42
C GLU A 40 -1.35 0.10 -3.93
N LYS A 41 -2.37 -0.43 -4.62
CA LYS A 41 -2.61 -0.11 -6.04
C LYS A 41 -3.18 1.28 -6.26
N HIS A 42 -3.84 1.83 -5.24
CA HIS A 42 -4.37 3.19 -5.28
C HIS A 42 -3.33 4.22 -4.90
N GLN A 43 -2.35 3.83 -4.08
CA GLN A 43 -1.23 4.71 -3.73
C GLN A 43 -0.56 5.23 -5.00
N PRO A 44 -0.27 6.54 -5.09
CA PRO A 44 0.41 7.11 -6.24
C PRO A 44 1.75 6.42 -6.45
N LYS A 45 2.08 6.15 -7.72
CA LYS A 45 3.40 5.60 -8.07
C LYS A 45 4.46 6.53 -7.51
N LEU A 46 5.35 5.98 -6.70
CA LEU A 46 6.39 6.75 -6.04
C LEU A 46 7.48 7.07 -7.06
N LEU A 47 7.75 8.36 -7.22
CA LEU A 47 8.82 8.85 -8.07
C LEU A 47 10.17 8.61 -7.39
N CYS A 48 11.10 8.00 -8.10
CA CYS A 48 12.50 8.03 -7.72
C CYS A 48 13.07 9.42 -8.06
N GLU A 49 13.44 10.18 -7.04
CA GLU A 49 14.08 11.49 -7.19
C GLU A 49 15.46 11.47 -7.87
N ILE A 50 16.07 10.29 -8.01
CA ILE A 50 17.42 10.14 -8.59
C ILE A 50 17.37 9.89 -10.10
N CYS A 51 16.38 9.14 -10.59
CA CYS A 51 16.26 8.80 -12.02
C CYS A 51 14.89 9.08 -12.65
N GLY A 52 13.93 9.60 -11.88
CA GLY A 52 12.57 9.87 -12.36
C GLY A 52 11.71 8.64 -12.61
N SER A 53 12.14 7.43 -12.20
CA SER A 53 11.35 6.21 -12.39
C SER A 53 10.14 6.13 -11.45
N PHE A 54 9.02 5.65 -11.96
CA PHE A 54 7.79 5.46 -11.17
C PHE A 54 7.67 4.02 -10.65
N LEU A 55 7.60 3.85 -9.34
CA LEU A 55 7.49 2.55 -8.68
C LEU A 55 6.12 2.37 -8.03
N SER A 56 5.60 1.14 -8.07
CA SER A 56 4.23 0.85 -7.64
C SER A 56 3.99 0.90 -6.13
N TYR A 57 5.03 0.81 -5.30
CA TYR A 57 4.90 0.82 -3.83
C TYR A 57 6.23 1.14 -3.12
N LYS A 58 6.15 1.53 -1.83
CA LYS A 58 7.27 2.07 -1.03
C LYS A 58 8.46 1.13 -0.88
N LYS A 59 8.19 -0.16 -0.64
CA LYS A 59 9.26 -1.17 -0.54
C LYS A 59 10.02 -1.28 -1.87
N GLY A 60 9.29 -1.30 -3.00
CA GLY A 60 9.87 -1.34 -4.34
C GLY A 60 10.74 -0.11 -4.64
N LEU A 61 10.34 1.08 -4.19
CA LEU A 61 11.18 2.28 -4.30
C LEU A 61 12.47 2.15 -3.48
N GLY A 62 12.41 1.62 -2.26
CA GLY A 62 13.60 1.40 -1.42
C GLY A 62 14.57 0.41 -2.03
N GLU A 63 14.06 -0.73 -2.53
CA GLU A 63 14.87 -1.73 -3.23
C GLU A 63 15.46 -1.16 -4.53
N HIS A 64 14.66 -0.41 -5.29
CA HIS A 64 15.12 0.32 -6.48
C HIS A 64 16.27 1.28 -6.15
N LYS A 65 16.13 2.14 -5.14
CA LYS A 65 17.18 3.08 -4.73
C LYS A 65 18.46 2.35 -4.31
N LYS A 66 18.34 1.22 -3.61
CA LYS A 66 19.49 0.42 -3.18
C LYS A 66 20.19 -0.27 -4.35
N GLN A 67 19.45 -0.92 -5.25
CA GLN A 67 20.04 -1.70 -6.35
C GLN A 67 20.50 -0.84 -7.52
N HIS A 68 19.74 0.20 -7.86
CA HIS A 68 19.98 1.02 -9.02
C HIS A 68 20.86 2.24 -8.71
N HIS A 69 20.82 2.74 -7.48
CA HIS A 69 21.55 3.95 -7.06
C HIS A 69 22.49 3.74 -5.88
N GLY A 70 22.55 2.54 -5.29
CA GLY A 70 23.41 2.26 -4.14
C GLY A 70 23.03 3.02 -2.87
N VAL A 71 21.85 3.65 -2.82
CA VAL A 71 21.41 4.47 -1.68
C VAL A 71 20.82 3.57 -0.61
N ARG A 72 21.33 3.67 0.63
CA ARG A 72 20.90 2.89 1.80
C ARG A 72 19.92 3.68 2.67
#